data_AF-W4HGN8-F1
#
_entry.id   AF-W4HGN8-F1
#
_cell.length_a   1.000
_cell.length_b   1.000
_cell.length_c   1.000
_cell.angle_alpha   90.00
_cell.angle_beta   90.00
_cell.angle_gamma   90.00
#
_symmetry.space_group_name_H-M   'P 1'
#
loop_
_entity.id
_entity.type
_entity.pdbx_description
1 polymer ?
#
loop_
_entity_poly.entity_id
_entity_poly.type
_entity_poly.pdbx_seq_one_letter_code
_entity_poly.pdbx_strand_id
1 'polypeptide(L)'
;MSQEFDISRLITPEGRLVGPEELQEIMAEQGYSAGERDQFLKALLTELGQADVARNGGAREAEILAEVRNILRNEEERMDEGPPYKRPR
;
A
#
# COMPACT_ATOMS: atom_id res chain seq x y z
N MET A 1 -17.00 -8.59 -3.56
CA MET A 1 -17.32 -7.17 -3.81
C MET A 1 -15.98 -6.50 -4.04
N SER A 2 -15.69 -6.06 -5.26
CA SER A 2 -14.49 -5.27 -5.51
C SER A 2 -14.78 -3.89 -4.91
N GLN A 3 -14.18 -3.56 -3.76
CA GLN A 3 -14.13 -2.15 -3.37
C GLN A 3 -13.43 -1.43 -4.52
N GLU A 4 -14.14 -0.54 -5.21
CA GLU A 4 -13.54 0.31 -6.21
C GLU A 4 -12.42 1.08 -5.53
N PHE A 5 -11.20 0.85 -5.99
CA PHE A 5 -10.03 1.51 -5.46
C PHE A 5 -10.12 3.00 -5.83
N ASP A 6 -10.28 3.84 -4.82
CA ASP A 6 -10.44 5.28 -4.99
C ASP A 6 -9.10 6.00 -4.74
N ILE A 7 -8.32 6.15 -5.81
CA ILE A 7 -7.04 6.87 -5.75
C ILE A 7 -7.20 8.33 -5.34
N SER A 8 -8.39 8.92 -5.49
CA SER A 8 -8.67 10.31 -5.14
C SER A 8 -8.42 10.61 -3.67
N ARG A 9 -8.52 9.60 -2.80
CA ARG A 9 -8.21 9.70 -1.36
C ARG A 9 -6.73 9.86 -1.05
N LEU A 10 -5.88 9.49 -2.01
CA LEU A 10 -4.43 9.62 -1.94
C LEU A 10 -3.94 10.89 -2.64
N ILE A 11 -4.87 11.74 -3.09
CA ILE A 11 -4.59 13.04 -3.67
C ILE A 11 -4.95 14.12 -2.64
N THR A 12 -3.92 14.85 -2.21
CA THR A 12 -4.03 16.04 -1.38
C THR A 12 -4.90 17.12 -2.06
N PRO A 13 -5.45 18.08 -1.31
CA PRO A 13 -6.22 19.19 -1.87
C PRO A 13 -5.48 19.99 -2.94
N GLU A 14 -4.14 20.03 -2.90
CA GLU A 14 -3.30 20.67 -3.91
C GLU A 14 -3.15 19.84 -5.21
N GLY A 15 -3.81 18.69 -5.31
CA GLY A 15 -3.71 17.79 -6.46
C GLY A 15 -2.44 16.95 -6.49
N ARG A 16 -1.74 16.80 -5.35
CA ARG A 16 -0.50 16.02 -5.23
C ARG A 16 -0.75 14.70 -4.53
N LEU A 17 0.04 13.68 -4.87
CA LEU A 17 0.06 12.43 -4.11
C LEU A 17 0.50 12.66 -2.67
N VAL A 18 -0.17 11.98 -1.74
CA VAL A 18 0.15 11.97 -0.30
C VAL A 18 1.58 11.48 -0.04
N GLY A 19 2.07 11.67 1.18
CA GLY A 19 3.36 11.14 1.61
C GLY A 19 3.26 9.69 2.11
N PRO A 20 4.41 9.05 2.36
CA PRO A 20 4.48 7.77 3.06
C PRO A 20 3.74 7.75 4.40
N GLU A 21 3.87 8.82 5.18
CA GLU A 21 3.28 8.96 6.51
C GLU A 21 1.75 9.04 6.43
N GLU A 22 1.23 9.91 5.57
CA GLU A 22 -0.20 10.09 5.30
C GLU A 22 -0.84 8.81 4.75
N LEU A 23 -0.12 8.05 3.91
CA LEU A 23 -0.57 6.74 3.44
C LEU A 23 -0.79 5.77 4.62
N GLN A 24 0.14 5.72 5.57
CA GLN A 24 -0.02 4.88 6.76
C GLN A 24 -1.16 5.35 7.67
N GLU A 25 -1.36 6.66 7.81
CA GLU A 25 -2.49 7.21 8.56
C GLU A 25 -3.84 6.81 7.94
N ILE A 26 -3.99 6.96 6.62
CA ILE A 26 -5.20 6.55 5.89
C ILE A 26 -5.48 5.06 6.09
N MET A 27 -4.43 4.22 6.04
CA MET A 27 -4.57 2.78 6.27
C MET A 27 -4.95 2.45 7.72
N ALA A 28 -4.46 3.21 8.68
CA ALA A 28 -4.80 3.06 10.10
C ALA A 28 -6.24 3.49 10.39
N GLU A 29 -6.71 4.58 9.79
CA GLU A 29 -8.08 5.10 9.96
C GLU A 29 -9.15 4.17 9.38
N GLN A 30 -8.87 3.51 8.26
CA GLN A 30 -9.80 2.57 7.62
C GLN A 30 -9.94 1.27 8.42
N GLY A 31 -9.04 1.00 9.37
CA GLY A 31 -9.06 -0.22 10.17
C GLY A 31 -8.88 -1.50 9.33
N TYR A 32 -8.13 -1.42 8.22
CA TYR A 32 -7.96 -2.55 7.32
C TYR A 32 -7.39 -3.77 8.04
N SER A 33 -8.00 -4.94 7.83
CA SER A 33 -7.36 -6.21 8.16
C SER A 33 -6.11 -6.41 7.27
N ALA A 34 -5.20 -7.28 7.69
CA ALA A 34 -3.96 -7.53 6.94
C ALA A 34 -4.22 -7.95 5.47
N GLY A 35 -5.27 -8.73 5.21
CA GLY A 35 -5.64 -9.12 3.84
C GLY A 35 -6.23 -7.98 3.00
N GLU A 36 -7.02 -7.10 3.62
CA GLU A 36 -7.56 -5.90 2.95
C GLU A 36 -6.45 -4.89 2.64
N ARG A 37 -5.48 -4.78 3.55
CA ARG A 37 -4.30 -3.92 3.41
C ARG A 37 -3.42 -4.36 2.23
N ASP A 38 -3.13 -5.66 2.12
CA ASP A 38 -2.41 -6.23 0.98
C ASP A 38 -3.13 -5.99 -0.36
N GLN A 39 -4.45 -6.22 -0.42
CA GLN A 39 -5.25 -5.94 -1.62
C GLN A 39 -5.25 -4.45 -1.99
N PHE A 40 -5.39 -3.57 -1.00
CA PHE A 40 -5.35 -2.13 -1.19
C PHE A 40 -4.00 -1.67 -1.75
N LEU A 41 -2.89 -2.13 -1.17
CA LEU A 41 -1.54 -1.78 -1.60
C LEU A 41 -1.22 -2.31 -3.01
N LYS A 42 -1.71 -3.50 -3.37
CA LYS A 42 -1.58 -4.05 -4.74
C LYS A 42 -2.39 -3.26 -5.77
N ALA A 43 -3.60 -2.84 -5.41
CA ALA A 43 -4.42 -1.96 -6.26
C ALA A 43 -3.72 -0.61 -6.47
N LEU A 44 -3.18 -0.01 -5.39
CA LEU A 44 -2.41 1.22 -5.44
C LEU A 44 -1.18 1.12 -6.35
N LEU A 45 -0.40 0.03 -6.26
CA LEU A 45 0.72 -0.22 -7.18
C LEU A 45 0.29 -0.29 -8.64
N THR A 46 -0.88 -0.88 -8.90
CA THR A 46 -1.39 -1.03 -10.27
C THR A 46 -1.76 0.32 -10.85
N GLU A 47 -2.49 1.15 -10.10
CA GLU A 47 -2.89 2.50 -10.53
C GLU A 47 -1.68 3.43 -10.68
N LEU A 48 -0.76 3.44 -9.72
CA LEU A 48 0.47 4.23 -9.83
C LEU A 48 1.36 3.75 -10.98
N GLY A 49 1.46 2.44 -11.22
CA GLY A 49 2.21 1.92 -12.36
C GLY A 49 1.62 2.37 -13.71
N GLN A 50 0.29 2.49 -13.81
CA GLN A 50 -0.36 3.06 -14.99
C GLN A 50 -0.17 4.57 -15.10
N ALA A 51 -0.18 5.28 -13.97
CA ALA A 51 0.03 6.73 -13.91
C ALA A 51 1.47 7.14 -14.25
N ASP A 52 2.47 6.42 -13.73
CA ASP A 52 3.90 6.65 -13.97
C ASP A 52 4.26 6.52 -15.46
N VAL A 53 3.74 5.46 -16.11
CA VAL A 53 3.87 5.25 -17.57
C VAL A 53 3.27 6.39 -18.36
N ALA A 54 2.21 7.05 -17.86
CA ALA A 54 1.52 8.13 -18.53
C ALA A 54 2.12 9.52 -18.27
N ARG A 55 2.79 9.75 -17.14
CA ARG A 55 3.14 11.11 -16.66
C ARG A 55 4.62 11.39 -16.40
N ASN A 56 5.52 10.42 -16.58
CA ASN A 56 6.96 10.60 -16.36
C ASN A 56 7.20 10.90 -14.85
N GLY A 57 7.11 9.86 -14.02
CA GLY A 57 6.91 9.92 -12.58
C GLY A 57 7.76 10.95 -11.83
N GLY A 58 7.08 11.70 -10.96
CA GLY A 58 7.72 12.66 -10.06
C GLY A 58 8.38 11.99 -8.85
N ALA A 59 9.28 12.70 -8.17
CA ALA A 59 9.95 12.21 -6.96
C ALA A 59 8.96 11.70 -5.88
N ARG A 60 7.80 12.35 -5.76
CA ARG A 60 6.73 11.98 -4.82
C ARG A 60 6.09 10.63 -5.13
N GLU A 61 5.95 10.31 -6.41
CA GLU A 61 5.38 9.03 -6.85
C GLU A 61 6.36 7.89 -6.59
N ALA A 62 7.65 8.13 -6.83
CA ALA A 62 8.72 7.19 -6.47
C ALA A 62 8.80 6.93 -4.96
N GLU A 63 8.60 7.97 -4.13
CA GLU A 63 8.53 7.85 -2.67
C GLU A 63 7.37 6.96 -2.22
N ILE A 64 6.15 7.17 -2.74
CA ILE A 64 5.02 6.29 -2.44
C ILE A 64 5.27 4.87 -2.92
N LEU A 65 5.76 4.69 -4.15
CA LEU A 65 6.01 3.36 -4.70
C LEU A 65 7.02 2.58 -3.85
N ALA A 66 8.05 3.25 -3.34
CA ALA A 66 9.01 2.66 -2.41
C ALA A 66 8.34 2.27 -1.08
N GLU A 67 7.50 3.14 -0.52
CA GLU A 67 6.80 2.86 0.73
C GLU A 67 5.82 1.69 0.60
N VAL A 68 5.00 1.68 -0.46
CA VAL A 68 4.04 0.60 -0.71
C VAL A 68 4.74 -0.75 -0.85
N ARG A 69 5.88 -0.78 -1.55
CA ARG A 69 6.71 -1.99 -1.66
C ARG A 69 7.32 -2.42 -0.32
N ASN A 70 7.73 -1.47 0.51
CA ASN A 70 8.24 -1.77 1.86
C ASN A 70 7.16 -2.35 2.74
N ILE A 71 5.95 -1.78 2.73
CA ILE A 71 4.83 -2.30 3.51
C ILE A 71 4.49 -3.71 3.04
N LEU A 72 4.28 -3.94 1.74
CA LEU A 72 3.97 -5.27 1.21
C LEU A 72 5.03 -6.32 1.59
N ARG A 73 6.32 -5.98 1.50
CA ARG A 73 7.40 -6.89 1.94
C ARG A 73 7.29 -7.22 3.42
N ASN A 74 7.06 -6.22 4.27
CA ASN A 74 6.88 -6.42 5.71
C ASN A 74 5.62 -7.25 6.02
N GLU A 75 4.58 -7.15 5.20
CA GLU A 75 3.38 -7.98 5.33
C GLU A 75 3.65 -9.44 4.96
N GLU A 76 4.36 -9.68 3.86
CA GLU A 76 4.78 -11.01 3.42
C GLU A 76 5.68 -11.69 4.46
N GLU A 77 6.68 -10.97 4.99
CA GLU A 77 7.57 -11.48 6.03
C GLU A 77 6.80 -11.88 7.30
N ARG A 78 5.81 -11.09 7.71
CA ARG A 78 4.96 -11.40 8.88
C ARG A 78 4.01 -12.57 8.66
N MET A 79 3.62 -12.86 7.41
CA MET A 79 2.82 -14.03 7.08
C MET A 79 3.67 -15.30 6.98
N ASP A 80 4.94 -15.19 6.59
CA ASP A 80 5.89 -16.31 6.55
C ASP A 80 6.40 -16.71 7.94
N GLU A 81 6.43 -15.78 8.92
CA GLU A 81 6.63 -16.07 10.34
C GLU A 81 5.37 -16.67 11.01
N GLY A 82 4.78 -17.69 10.38
CA GLY A 82 3.72 -18.50 10.95
C GLY A 82 4.05 -19.01 12.37
N PRO A 83 3.04 -19.33 13.21
CA PRO A 83 3.24 -19.64 14.62
C PRO A 83 4.32 -20.73 14.78
N PRO A 84 5.23 -20.61 15.76
CA PRO A 84 6.29 -21.59 15.94
C PRO A 84 5.63 -22.95 16.18
N TYR A 85 5.70 -23.82 15.17
CA TYR A 85 5.29 -25.21 15.29
C TYR A 85 6.06 -25.82 16.48
N LYS A 86 5.37 -26.00 17.61
CA LYS A 86 5.87 -26.84 18.69
C LYS A 86 5.99 -28.25 18.13
N ARG A 87 7.22 -28.67 17.80
CA ARG A 87 7.52 -30.07 17.53
C ARG A 87 7.14 -30.88 18.77
N PRO A 88 6.22 -31.85 18.70
CA PRO A 88 6.01 -32.77 19.81
C PRO A 88 7.28 -33.62 19.96
N ARG A 89 7.74 -33.75 21.20
CA ARG A 89 8.81 -34.68 21.58
C ARG A 89 8.30 -36.12 21.57
#